data_AF-A0A2V8WDE9-F1
#
_entry.id   AF-A0A2V8WDE9-F1
#
_cell.length_a   1.000
_cell.length_b   1.000
_cell.length_c   1.000
_cell.angle_alpha   90.00
_cell.angle_beta   90.00
_cell.angle_gamma   90.00
#
_symmetry.space_group_name_H-M   'P 1'
#
loop_
_entity.id
_entity.type
_entity.pdbx_description
1 polymer ?
#
loop_
_entity_poly.entity_id
_entity_poly.type
_entity_poly.pdbx_seq_one_letter_code
_entity_poly.pdbx_strand_id
1 'polypeptide(L)'
;DNIAGSGTARTVNGPVKVSFRQNPRENSDFRTINGDVDLRFAPGLAADFRFKTFNGSIYSDFPVTALPARAIQEEHHGAKVVFHADRYTGVRVNSGGPEIKVENLNGEIRILENHE
;
A
#
# COMPACT_ATOMS: atom_id res chain seq x y z
N ASP A 1 -15.64 -0.96 -6.97
CA ASP A 1 -15.95 0.47 -6.77
C ASP A 1 -16.90 0.68 -5.60
N ASN A 2 -16.77 1.82 -4.89
CA ASN A 2 -17.63 2.30 -3.81
C ASN A 2 -17.49 1.67 -2.43
N ILE A 3 -16.26 1.53 -1.95
CA ILE A 3 -15.98 1.09 -0.58
C ILE A 3 -16.23 2.25 0.40
N ALA A 4 -16.99 1.97 1.47
CA ALA A 4 -17.09 2.81 2.66
C ALA A 4 -16.50 2.00 3.83
N GLY A 5 -15.27 2.31 4.25
CA GLY A 5 -14.55 1.54 5.26
C GLY A 5 -13.25 0.94 4.74
N SER A 6 -12.89 -0.28 5.18
CA SER A 6 -11.73 -1.04 4.72
C SER A 6 -12.00 -1.79 3.41
N GLY A 7 -10.95 -2.08 2.64
CA GLY A 7 -11.06 -2.81 1.38
C GLY A 7 -9.95 -3.84 1.19
N THR A 8 -10.31 -4.99 0.60
CA THR A 8 -9.34 -5.98 0.10
C THR A 8 -9.62 -6.30 -1.36
N ALA A 9 -8.61 -6.22 -2.23
CA ALA A 9 -8.75 -6.63 -3.64
C ALA A 9 -7.48 -7.30 -4.13
N ARG A 10 -7.65 -8.44 -4.83
CA ARG A 10 -6.53 -9.26 -5.31
C ARG A 10 -6.79 -9.78 -6.71
N THR A 11 -5.77 -9.72 -7.56
CA THR A 11 -5.77 -10.40 -8.86
C THR A 11 -4.36 -10.91 -9.19
N VAL A 12 -4.26 -11.76 -10.20
CA VAL A 12 -2.96 -12.20 -10.76
C VAL A 12 -2.68 -11.43 -12.05
N ASN A 13 -3.64 -11.37 -12.97
CA ASN A 13 -3.54 -10.62 -14.20
C ASN A 13 -4.67 -9.59 -14.28
N GLY A 14 -4.31 -8.36 -14.61
CA GLY A 14 -5.23 -7.24 -14.74
C GLY A 14 -5.06 -6.19 -13.63
N PRO A 15 -5.65 -5.00 -13.84
CA PRO A 15 -5.52 -3.90 -12.90
C PRO A 15 -6.39 -4.11 -11.65
N VAL A 16 -5.94 -3.54 -10.53
CA VAL A 16 -6.77 -3.34 -9.33
C VAL A 16 -7.18 -1.88 -9.30
N LYS A 17 -8.48 -1.62 -9.42
CA LYS A 17 -9.05 -0.27 -9.35
C LYS A 17 -10.01 -0.20 -8.17
N VAL A 18 -9.72 0.68 -7.23
CA VAL A 18 -10.53 0.87 -6.02
C VAL A 18 -10.79 2.35 -5.84
N SER A 19 -12.08 2.70 -5.70
CA SER A 19 -12.49 4.06 -5.37
C SER A 19 -13.23 4.07 -4.04
N PHE A 20 -12.72 4.88 -3.12
CA PHE A 20 -13.26 5.16 -1.79
C PHE A 20 -14.12 6.42 -1.84
N ARG A 21 -15.40 6.29 -1.50
CA ARG A 21 -16.28 7.46 -1.31
C ARG A 21 -15.99 8.19 0.00
N GLN A 22 -15.46 7.46 0.97
CA GLN A 22 -14.99 7.98 2.25
C GLN A 22 -13.66 7.31 2.58
N ASN A 23 -12.73 8.07 3.15
CA ASN A 23 -11.41 7.55 3.49
C ASN A 23 -11.49 6.38 4.48
N PRO A 24 -10.66 5.35 4.30
CA PRO A 24 -10.69 4.17 5.15
C PRO A 24 -10.37 4.53 6.59
N ARG A 25 -11.05 3.88 7.54
CA ARG A 25 -10.80 4.00 8.99
C ARG A 25 -10.08 2.79 9.57
N GLU A 26 -9.88 1.78 8.74
CA GLU A 26 -9.31 0.48 9.09
C GLU A 26 -8.30 0.07 8.02
N ASN A 27 -7.44 -0.88 8.38
CA ASN A 27 -6.39 -1.36 7.50
C ASN A 27 -6.96 -1.96 6.20
N SER A 28 -6.22 -1.81 5.10
CA SER A 28 -6.62 -2.29 3.77
C SER A 28 -5.47 -3.00 3.06
N ASP A 29 -5.78 -3.94 2.17
CA ASP A 29 -4.79 -4.79 1.49
C ASP A 29 -5.12 -4.96 0.00
N PHE A 30 -4.20 -4.55 -0.86
CA PHE A 30 -4.36 -4.60 -2.32
C PHE A 30 -3.21 -5.35 -2.95
N ARG A 31 -3.50 -6.28 -3.85
CA ARG A 31 -2.46 -7.08 -4.52
C ARG A 31 -2.77 -7.31 -6.00
N THR A 32 -1.76 -7.14 -6.85
CA THR A 32 -1.75 -7.69 -8.20
C THR A 32 -0.36 -8.20 -8.58
N ILE A 33 -0.26 -9.16 -9.49
CA ILE A 33 1.03 -9.59 -10.03
C ILE A 33 1.34 -8.80 -11.30
N ASN A 34 0.45 -8.84 -12.29
CA ASN A 34 0.61 -8.12 -13.55
C ASN A 34 -0.56 -7.15 -13.77
N GLY A 35 -0.30 -5.85 -13.60
CA GLY A 35 -1.26 -4.80 -13.83
C GLY A 35 -1.10 -3.65 -12.85
N ASP A 36 -1.67 -2.51 -13.19
CA ASP A 36 -1.60 -1.32 -12.33
C ASP A 36 -2.52 -1.42 -11.13
N VAL A 37 -2.16 -0.73 -10.04
CA VAL A 37 -3.01 -0.52 -8.87
C VAL A 37 -3.38 0.96 -8.78
N ASP A 38 -4.64 1.28 -9.07
CA ASP A 38 -5.18 2.63 -8.91
C ASP A 38 -6.09 2.67 -7.68
N LEU A 39 -5.64 3.37 -6.63
CA LEU A 39 -6.40 3.60 -5.41
C LEU A 39 -6.82 5.06 -5.33
N ARG A 40 -8.12 5.32 -5.40
CA ARG A 40 -8.72 6.65 -5.39
C ARG A 40 -9.36 6.95 -4.04
N PHE A 41 -8.99 8.07 -3.44
CA PHE A 41 -9.39 8.46 -2.09
C PHE A 41 -10.12 9.80 -2.07
N ALA A 42 -10.94 10.03 -1.04
CA ALA A 42 -11.56 11.33 -0.82
C ALA A 42 -10.51 12.34 -0.33
N PRO A 43 -10.70 13.65 -0.57
CA PRO A 43 -9.81 14.69 -0.06
C PRO A 43 -9.56 14.57 1.45
N GLY A 44 -8.35 14.95 1.87
CA GLY A 44 -7.97 14.87 3.30
C GLY A 44 -7.67 13.45 3.80
N LEU A 45 -7.17 12.56 2.93
CA LEU A 45 -6.71 11.22 3.32
C LEU A 45 -5.63 11.30 4.41
N ALA A 46 -5.78 10.52 5.49
CA ALA A 46 -4.75 10.31 6.50
C ALA A 46 -4.52 8.82 6.67
N ALA A 47 -3.37 8.32 6.24
CA ALA A 47 -3.06 6.89 6.19
C ALA A 47 -1.55 6.64 6.12
N ASP A 48 -1.15 5.46 6.58
CA ASP A 48 0.21 4.95 6.42
C ASP A 48 0.22 3.87 5.34
N PHE A 49 1.01 4.07 4.29
CA PHE A 49 1.13 3.10 3.20
C PHE A 49 2.38 2.25 3.34
N ARG A 50 2.24 0.97 2.98
CA ARG A 50 3.35 0.03 2.82
C ARG A 50 3.29 -0.59 1.43
N PHE A 51 4.29 -0.29 0.61
CA PHE A 51 4.39 -0.77 -0.76
C PHE A 51 5.43 -1.87 -0.88
N LYS A 52 5.07 -2.94 -1.58
CA LYS A 52 6.02 -3.91 -2.10
C LYS A 52 5.83 -3.98 -3.60
N THR A 53 6.76 -3.38 -4.33
CA THR A 53 6.80 -3.41 -5.80
C THR A 53 8.18 -3.91 -6.26
N PHE A 54 8.23 -4.51 -7.45
CA PHE A 54 9.48 -4.97 -8.05
C PHE A 54 9.79 -4.20 -9.34
N ASN A 55 8.86 -4.22 -10.31
CA ASN A 55 8.98 -3.52 -11.59
C ASN A 55 7.85 -2.50 -11.77
N GLY A 56 8.06 -1.30 -11.25
CA GLY A 56 7.14 -0.18 -11.37
C GLY A 56 7.53 0.97 -10.45
N SER A 57 6.79 2.06 -10.56
CA SER A 57 6.90 3.26 -9.76
C SER A 57 5.65 3.47 -8.90
N ILE A 58 5.81 4.30 -7.87
CA ILE A 58 4.72 4.68 -6.97
C ILE A 58 4.47 6.18 -7.16
N TYR A 59 3.24 6.53 -7.51
CA TYR A 59 2.80 7.91 -7.71
C TYR A 59 1.77 8.27 -6.65
N SER A 60 1.80 9.52 -6.18
CA SER A 60 0.81 10.03 -5.25
C SER A 60 0.44 11.46 -5.59
N ASP A 61 -0.86 11.74 -5.59
CA ASP A 61 -1.42 13.08 -5.65
C ASP A 61 -1.37 13.78 -4.27
N PHE A 62 -1.07 13.04 -3.21
CA PHE A 62 -0.98 13.57 -1.85
C PHE A 62 0.47 13.85 -1.46
N PRO A 63 0.73 14.89 -0.65
CA PRO A 63 2.04 15.08 -0.05
C PRO A 63 2.33 13.92 0.92
N VAL A 64 3.54 13.37 0.82
CA VAL A 64 3.96 12.23 1.64
C VAL A 64 5.25 12.49 2.39
N THR A 65 5.41 11.81 3.52
CA THR A 65 6.68 11.71 4.25
C THR A 65 7.13 10.26 4.30
N ALA A 66 8.44 10.01 4.24
CA ALA A 66 8.96 8.65 4.32
C ALA A 66 8.77 8.09 5.75
N LEU A 67 8.32 6.85 5.84
CA LEU A 67 8.33 6.09 7.09
C LEU A 67 9.67 5.36 7.23
N PRO A 68 10.15 5.13 8.47
CA PRO A 68 11.32 4.30 8.70
C PRO A 68 11.19 2.90 8.07
N ALA A 69 12.32 2.40 7.59
CA ALA A 69 12.44 1.00 7.22
C ALA A 69 12.16 0.12 8.45
N ARG A 70 11.47 -1.01 8.24
CA ARG A 70 11.24 -1.97 9.30
C ARG A 70 12.55 -2.68 9.65
N ALA A 71 12.75 -2.95 10.94
CA ALA A 71 13.91 -3.67 11.42
C ALA A 71 13.95 -5.09 10.83
N ILE A 72 15.17 -5.59 10.61
CA ILE A 72 15.38 -6.99 10.25
C ILE A 72 14.99 -7.83 11.47
N GLN A 73 14.15 -8.84 11.25
CA GLN A 73 13.79 -9.79 12.29
C GLN A 73 14.78 -10.95 12.27
N GLU A 74 15.17 -11.41 13.46
CA GLU A 74 16.10 -12.51 13.65
C GLU A 74 15.36 -13.67 14.33
N GLU A 75 15.48 -14.87 13.77
CA GLU A 75 14.94 -16.10 14.35
C GLU A 75 16.05 -17.14 14.55
N HIS A 76 16.12 -17.70 15.76
CA HIS A 76 17.13 -18.69 16.13
C HIS A 76 16.54 -20.11 16.06
N HIS A 77 17.13 -20.96 15.23
CA HIS A 77 16.81 -22.39 15.16
C HIS A 77 18.04 -23.21 15.56
N GLY A 78 18.20 -23.43 16.87
CA GLY A 78 19.36 -24.11 17.43
C GLY A 78 20.65 -23.32 17.14
N ALA A 79 21.57 -23.91 16.38
CA ALA A 79 22.81 -23.26 15.97
C ALA A 79 22.67 -22.31 14.75
N LYS A 80 21.49 -22.26 14.12
CA LYS A 80 21.25 -21.41 12.93
C LYS A 80 20.55 -20.11 13.32
N VAL A 81 20.96 -19.03 12.66
CA VAL A 81 20.32 -17.71 12.73
C VAL A 81 19.70 -17.42 11.36
N VAL A 82 18.42 -17.06 11.35
CA VAL A 82 17.67 -16.71 10.12
C VAL A 82 17.28 -15.24 10.19
N PHE A 83 17.56 -14.51 9.11
CA PHE A 83 17.23 -13.09 9.00
C PHE A 83 16.05 -12.88 8.04
N HIS A 84 15.01 -12.21 8.53
CA HIS A 84 13.83 -11.84 7.76
C HIS A 84 13.80 -10.31 7.57
N ALA A 85 14.09 -9.87 6.35
CA ALA A 85 14.01 -8.45 5.99
C ALA A 85 12.62 -8.13 5.40
N ASP A 86 11.88 -7.25 6.08
CA ASP A 86 10.57 -6.81 5.60
C ASP A 86 10.71 -5.63 4.63
N ARG A 87 10.85 -5.93 3.33
CA ARG A 87 11.16 -4.95 2.27
C ARG A 87 9.92 -4.21 1.77
N TYR A 88 9.27 -3.44 2.64
CA TYR A 88 8.28 -2.46 2.22
C TYR A 88 8.87 -1.06 2.18
N THR A 89 8.58 -0.33 1.10
CA THR A 89 8.69 1.13 1.09
C THR A 89 7.50 1.68 1.88
N GLY A 90 7.78 2.45 2.93
CA GLY A 90 6.74 3.05 3.76
C GLY A 90 6.63 4.55 3.54
N VAL A 91 5.41 5.07 3.39
CA VAL A 91 5.16 6.52 3.39
C VAL A 91 3.92 6.84 4.21
N ARG A 92 3.86 8.07 4.73
CA ARG A 92 2.73 8.61 5.48
C ARG A 92 2.11 9.77 4.74
N VAL A 93 0.79 9.74 4.61
CA VAL A 93 -0.03 10.85 4.13
C VAL A 93 -0.62 11.60 5.32
N ASN A 94 -0.50 12.92 5.34
CA ASN A 94 -0.99 13.79 6.42
C ASN A 94 -0.57 13.28 7.82
N SER A 95 -1.50 13.14 8.76
CA SER A 95 -1.22 12.68 10.13
C SER A 95 -0.95 11.17 10.24
N GLY A 96 -1.04 10.41 9.15
CA GLY A 96 -1.06 8.94 9.18
C GLY A 96 -2.39 8.39 9.70
N GLY A 97 -2.47 7.07 9.89
CA GLY A 97 -3.71 6.42 10.29
C GLY A 97 -3.70 4.92 9.98
N PRO A 98 -4.80 4.35 9.46
CA PRO A 98 -4.84 2.94 9.13
C PRO A 98 -3.75 2.57 8.11
N GLU A 99 -3.21 1.36 8.25
CA GLU A 99 -2.19 0.84 7.34
C GLU A 99 -2.83 0.34 6.05
N ILE A 100 -2.39 0.87 4.91
CA ILE A 100 -2.80 0.43 3.58
C ILE A 100 -1.62 -0.28 2.92
N LYS A 101 -1.75 -1.60 2.75
CA LYS A 101 -0.74 -2.43 2.08
C LYS A 101 -1.05 -2.55 0.60
N VAL A 102 -0.02 -2.37 -0.21
CA VAL A 102 -0.12 -2.56 -1.66
C VAL A 102 1.05 -3.40 -2.15
N GLU A 103 0.73 -4.50 -2.82
CA GLU A 103 1.70 -5.40 -3.41
C GLU A 103 1.50 -5.48 -4.93
N ASN A 104 2.59 -5.23 -5.66
CA ASN A 104 2.64 -5.31 -7.11
C ASN A 104 3.93 -6.02 -7.53
N LEU A 105 3.92 -6.76 -8.63
CA LEU A 105 5.16 -7.27 -9.22
C LEU A 105 5.54 -6.49 -10.48
N ASN A 106 4.61 -6.36 -11.43
CA ASN A 106 4.77 -5.60 -12.66
C ASN A 106 3.59 -4.64 -12.85
N GLY A 107 3.86 -3.34 -12.86
CA GLY A 107 2.85 -2.29 -13.02
C GLY A 107 3.04 -1.11 -12.08
N GLU A 108 2.31 -0.04 -12.34
CA GLU A 108 2.39 1.19 -11.56
C GLU A 108 1.43 1.15 -10.36
N ILE A 109 1.81 1.78 -9.26
CA ILE A 109 0.93 2.03 -8.12
C ILE A 109 0.60 3.51 -8.08
N ARG A 110 -0.69 3.86 -8.07
CA ARG A 110 -1.17 5.25 -8.04
C ARG A 110 -2.10 5.48 -6.85
N ILE A 111 -1.74 6.45 -6.03
CA ILE A 111 -2.57 6.97 -4.93
C ILE A 111 -3.16 8.29 -5.41
N LEU A 112 -4.44 8.26 -5.77
CA LEU A 112 -5.11 9.33 -6.48
C LEU A 112 -6.11 10.05 -5.57
N GLU A 113 -6.20 11.37 -5.71
CA GLU A 113 -7.28 12.15 -5.08
C GLU A 113 -8.52 12.14 -5.98
N ASN A 114 -9.70 11.95 -5.39
CA ASN A 114 -10.95 12.13 -6.11
C ASN A 114 -11.17 13.62 -6.37
N HIS A 115 -11.25 13.98 -7.65
CA HIS A 115 -11.83 15.24 -8.07
C HIS A 115 -13.31 14.98 -8.39
N GLU A 116 -14.20 15.51 -7.56
CA GLU A 116 -15.63 15.62 -7.92
C GLU A 116 -15.82 16.63 -9.06
#